data_AF-A0A151M7H8-F1
#
_entry.id   AF-A0A151M7H8-F1
#
_cell.length_a   1.000
_cell.length_b   1.000
_cell.length_c   1.000
_cell.angle_alpha   90.00
_cell.angle_beta   90.00
_cell.angle_gamma   90.00
#
_symmetry.space_group_name_H-M   'P 1'
#
loop_
_entity.id
_entity.type
_entity.pdbx_description
1 polymer ?
#
loop_
_entity_poly.entity_id
_entity_poly.type
_entity_poly.pdbx_seq_one_letter_code
_entity_poly.pdbx_strand_id
1 'polypeptide(L)'
;MRVLPLALHVEVLFQQLRLLARNLPLPVAQLRGLSPPLDARVLGFADGLQACRLTALPLPLPGASLPAHGRLVDAAGRPLPPGYTRDCDAFLQEGVRYQHTAPAGSPDRDYVPMRVDALPAGAAGPGEREYFQVVVRVREGAENKPPRPSSAALLVMEVDQFVLAALTPEALAAEDLETPADLLLFNLTSGGGADPHQHGYLLSTDDPGRPLTTFTQREVRELKIAYQPPTVDSDRERLFQLEMEVLDPEGASSEPFAFVVVVKPMNTLAPLATLNRALGPQLMLFEGQSRPLAGSLEISDEDNLDEVKVWVVRGLRHGELK
;
A
#
# COMPACT_ATOMS: atom_id res chain seq x y z
N MET A 1 -26.99 0.70 -10.16
CA MET A 1 -26.06 -0.43 -9.91
C MET A 1 -25.51 -0.24 -8.52
N ARG A 2 -25.77 -1.15 -7.58
CA ARG A 2 -25.34 -1.03 -6.18
C ARG A 2 -24.05 -1.83 -6.05
N VAL A 3 -22.90 -1.16 -6.00
CA VAL A 3 -21.61 -1.82 -5.76
C VAL A 3 -21.55 -2.09 -4.26
N LEU A 4 -21.48 -3.37 -3.89
CA LEU A 4 -21.31 -3.79 -2.50
C LEU A 4 -19.80 -3.94 -2.24
N PRO A 5 -19.24 -3.25 -1.24
CA PRO A 5 -17.84 -3.46 -0.87
C PRO A 5 -17.66 -4.90 -0.35
N LEU A 6 -16.77 -5.66 -1.00
CA LEU A 6 -16.41 -7.01 -0.58
C LEU A 6 -15.11 -6.92 0.22
N ALA A 7 -15.18 -7.22 1.50
CA ALA A 7 -13.99 -7.45 2.31
C ALA A 7 -13.75 -8.95 2.44
N LEU A 8 -12.62 -9.41 1.89
CA LEU A 8 -12.19 -10.80 1.96
C LEU A 8 -11.18 -10.93 3.12
N HIS A 9 -11.54 -11.65 4.17
CA HIS A 9 -10.56 -12.06 5.18
C HIS A 9 -9.80 -13.26 4.62
N VAL A 10 -8.52 -13.06 4.29
CA VAL A 10 -7.64 -14.12 3.80
C VAL A 10 -6.81 -14.62 4.97
N GLU A 11 -7.00 -15.90 5.31
CA GLU A 11 -6.11 -16.61 6.24
C GLU A 11 -5.18 -17.50 5.41
N VAL A 12 -3.88 -17.28 5.53
CA VAL A 12 -2.88 -18.12 4.85
C VAL A 12 -2.55 -19.28 5.77
N LEU A 13 -3.14 -20.44 5.50
CA LEU A 13 -2.84 -21.69 6.20
C LEU A 13 -1.74 -22.43 5.44
N PHE A 14 -0.63 -22.73 6.12
CA PHE A 14 0.40 -23.62 5.59
C PHE A 14 -0.13 -25.05 5.58
N GLN A 15 -0.73 -25.46 4.46
CA GLN A 15 -1.14 -26.84 4.24
C GLN A 15 0.01 -27.63 3.64
N GLN A 16 0.18 -28.86 4.13
CA GLN A 16 1.14 -29.79 3.55
C GLN A 16 0.68 -30.19 2.14
N LEU A 17 1.56 -30.03 1.15
CA LEU A 17 1.31 -30.47 -0.22
C LEU A 17 1.08 -31.99 -0.26
N ARG A 18 0.01 -32.40 -0.95
CA ARG A 18 -0.46 -33.77 -1.12
C ARG A 18 -0.26 -34.27 -2.54
N LEU A 19 -0.45 -33.43 -3.54
CA LEU A 19 -0.27 -33.77 -4.96
C LEU A 19 1.20 -33.70 -5.36
N LEU A 20 1.92 -32.68 -4.89
CA LEU A 20 3.34 -32.49 -5.17
C LEU A 20 4.21 -33.22 -4.14
N ALA A 21 4.88 -34.28 -4.57
CA ALA A 21 5.77 -35.10 -3.73
C ALA A 21 7.23 -34.62 -3.76
N ARG A 22 7.68 -33.99 -4.86
CA ARG A 22 9.04 -33.46 -5.00
C ARG A 22 9.03 -32.13 -5.76
N ASN A 23 9.78 -31.18 -5.23
CA ASN A 23 10.06 -29.88 -5.84
C ASN A 23 11.50 -29.47 -5.52
N LEU A 24 12.43 -29.76 -6.43
CA LEU A 24 13.83 -29.38 -6.27
C LEU A 24 14.11 -28.05 -6.97
N PRO A 25 15.06 -27.23 -6.47
CA PRO A 25 15.45 -26.01 -7.14
C PRO A 25 16.08 -26.28 -8.52
N LEU A 26 15.76 -25.45 -9.52
CA LEU A 26 16.35 -25.47 -10.85
C LEU A 26 17.65 -24.66 -10.88
N PRO A 27 18.84 -25.27 -11.06
CA PRO A 27 20.09 -24.52 -11.13
C PRO A 27 20.29 -23.88 -12.49
N VAL A 28 20.73 -22.63 -12.50
CA VAL A 28 21.22 -21.90 -13.68
C VAL A 28 22.66 -21.49 -13.40
N ALA A 29 23.59 -21.91 -14.26
CA ALA A 29 25.02 -21.77 -13.98
C ALA A 29 25.52 -20.33 -14.11
N GLN A 30 24.99 -19.58 -15.06
CA GLN A 30 25.48 -18.25 -15.43
C GLN A 30 24.31 -17.32 -15.79
N LEU A 31 24.53 -16.01 -15.71
CA LEU A 31 23.55 -15.04 -16.19
C LEU A 31 23.26 -15.28 -17.69
N ARG A 32 22.02 -15.04 -18.09
CA ARG A 32 21.46 -15.39 -19.41
C ARG A 32 21.59 -16.87 -19.81
N GLY A 33 21.85 -17.75 -18.83
CA GLY A 33 21.96 -19.18 -19.02
C GLY A 33 20.61 -19.89 -19.15
N LEU A 34 20.69 -21.19 -19.48
CA LEU A 34 19.58 -22.12 -19.48
C LEU A 34 19.71 -23.10 -18.32
N SER A 35 18.60 -23.45 -17.70
CA SER A 35 18.54 -24.54 -16.73
C SER A 35 18.63 -25.91 -17.43
N PRO A 36 18.92 -26.99 -16.66
CA PRO A 36 18.51 -28.33 -17.03
C PRO A 36 16.99 -28.42 -17.27
N PRO A 37 16.51 -29.48 -17.93
CA PRO A 37 15.08 -29.72 -18.09
C PRO A 37 14.35 -29.77 -16.75
N LEU A 38 13.15 -29.18 -16.70
CA LEU A 38 12.17 -29.32 -15.63
C LEU A 38 11.48 -30.68 -15.80
N ASP A 39 12.19 -31.73 -15.40
CA ASP A 39 11.79 -33.13 -15.61
C ASP A 39 11.44 -33.84 -14.30
N ALA A 40 11.22 -35.16 -14.39
CA ALA A 40 10.94 -36.03 -13.27
C ALA A 40 12.11 -36.19 -12.27
N ARG A 41 13.23 -35.47 -12.42
CA ARG A 41 14.25 -35.36 -11.36
C ARG A 41 13.98 -34.13 -10.50
N VAL A 42 13.40 -33.09 -11.08
CA VAL A 42 13.11 -31.81 -10.42
C VAL A 42 11.74 -31.84 -9.76
N LEU A 43 10.71 -32.28 -10.50
CA LEU A 43 9.34 -32.40 -10.00
C LEU A 43 8.97 -33.87 -9.82
N GLY A 44 8.06 -34.13 -8.87
CA GLY A 44 7.50 -35.45 -8.64
C GLY A 44 6.12 -35.31 -8.02
N PHE A 45 5.21 -36.19 -8.42
CA PHE A 45 3.82 -36.19 -7.98
C PHE A 45 3.54 -37.46 -7.15
N ALA A 46 2.50 -37.42 -6.33
CA ALA A 46 2.16 -38.53 -5.44
C ALA A 46 1.84 -39.83 -6.22
N ASP A 47 2.28 -40.97 -5.69
CA ASP A 47 2.19 -42.29 -6.36
C ASP A 47 0.74 -42.76 -6.65
N GLY A 48 -0.26 -42.17 -5.96
CA GLY A 48 -1.69 -42.44 -6.20
C GLY A 48 -2.35 -41.53 -7.23
N LEU A 49 -1.63 -40.54 -7.76
CA LEU A 49 -2.16 -39.56 -8.71
C LEU A 49 -2.13 -40.12 -10.13
N GLN A 50 -3.22 -40.78 -10.55
CA GLN A 50 -3.27 -41.45 -11.84
C GLN A 50 -3.32 -40.50 -13.05
N ALA A 51 -3.91 -39.32 -12.88
CA ALA A 51 -4.02 -38.34 -13.94
C ALA A 51 -3.94 -36.94 -13.33
N CYS A 52 -3.00 -36.13 -13.82
CA CYS A 52 -2.89 -34.74 -13.41
C CYS A 52 -2.49 -33.84 -14.56
N ARG A 53 -2.83 -32.57 -14.39
CA ARG A 53 -2.50 -31.50 -15.32
C ARG A 53 -1.59 -30.51 -14.63
N LEU A 54 -0.43 -30.26 -15.22
CA LEU A 54 0.53 -29.27 -14.77
C LEU A 54 0.40 -28.01 -15.61
N THR A 55 0.30 -26.86 -14.94
CA THR A 55 0.14 -25.55 -15.58
C THR A 55 1.22 -24.61 -15.09
N ALA A 56 1.97 -24.00 -16.02
CA ALA A 56 2.85 -22.89 -15.72
C ALA A 56 2.03 -21.60 -15.67
N LEU A 57 2.01 -20.95 -14.51
CA LEU A 57 1.22 -19.76 -14.25
C LEU A 57 2.14 -18.54 -14.30
N PRO A 58 2.11 -17.72 -15.37
CA PRO A 58 2.59 -16.37 -15.22
C PRO A 58 1.67 -15.67 -14.21
N LEU A 59 2.24 -15.22 -13.09
CA LEU A 59 1.52 -14.38 -12.14
C LEU A 59 1.76 -12.93 -12.55
N PRO A 60 0.75 -12.23 -13.11
CA PRO A 60 0.86 -10.80 -13.34
C PRO A 60 0.89 -10.10 -11.98
N LEU A 61 1.96 -9.37 -11.72
CA LEU A 61 2.09 -8.44 -10.61
C LEU A 61 1.83 -7.02 -11.16
N PRO A 62 1.38 -6.05 -10.35
CA PRO A 62 1.19 -4.68 -10.81
C PRO A 62 2.50 -4.07 -11.34
N GLY A 63 2.71 -4.09 -12.66
CA GLY A 63 3.95 -3.60 -13.30
C GLY A 63 5.06 -4.66 -13.46
N ALA A 64 4.81 -5.92 -13.11
CA ALA A 64 5.77 -7.02 -13.28
C ALA A 64 5.08 -8.37 -13.55
N SER A 65 5.85 -9.43 -13.72
CA SER A 65 5.32 -10.79 -13.82
C SER A 65 6.31 -11.79 -13.24
N LEU A 66 5.83 -12.87 -12.65
CA LEU A 66 6.68 -14.02 -12.34
C LEU A 66 6.72 -15.01 -13.52
N PRO A 67 7.88 -15.58 -13.88
CA PRO A 67 9.21 -15.32 -13.30
C PRO A 67 9.72 -13.91 -13.60
N ALA A 68 10.37 -13.27 -12.63
CA ALA A 68 10.77 -11.87 -12.70
C ALA A 68 11.99 -11.66 -13.61
N HIS A 69 12.89 -12.64 -13.67
CA HIS A 69 14.21 -12.52 -14.31
C HIS A 69 14.43 -13.51 -15.45
N GLY A 70 13.38 -14.22 -15.87
CA GLY A 70 13.47 -15.20 -16.93
C GLY A 70 12.13 -15.66 -17.46
N ARG A 71 12.15 -16.77 -18.20
CA ARG A 71 10.97 -17.35 -18.82
C ARG A 71 11.14 -18.84 -19.05
N LEU A 72 10.04 -19.57 -19.17
CA LEU A 72 10.08 -20.95 -19.62
C LEU A 72 10.17 -21.03 -21.14
N VAL A 73 10.98 -21.97 -21.62
CA VAL A 73 11.17 -22.30 -23.04
C VAL A 73 11.01 -23.79 -23.25
N ASP A 74 10.60 -24.19 -24.46
CA ASP A 74 10.57 -25.59 -24.88
C ASP A 74 11.99 -26.15 -25.14
N ALA A 75 12.08 -27.42 -25.50
CA ALA A 75 13.36 -28.07 -25.83
C ALA A 75 14.12 -27.42 -27.01
N ALA A 76 13.42 -26.68 -27.89
CA ALA A 76 14.02 -25.94 -28.99
C ALA A 76 14.40 -24.49 -28.61
N GLY A 77 14.16 -24.08 -27.36
CA GLY A 77 14.43 -22.73 -26.87
C GLY A 77 13.35 -21.71 -27.22
N ARG A 78 12.17 -22.15 -27.70
CA ARG A 78 11.04 -21.25 -28.01
C ARG A 78 10.27 -20.94 -26.72
N PRO A 79 9.91 -19.67 -26.47
CA PRO A 79 9.13 -19.30 -25.28
C PRO A 79 7.80 -20.05 -25.20
N LEU A 80 7.47 -20.55 -24.01
CA LEU A 80 6.15 -21.13 -23.77
C LEU A 80 5.10 -20.02 -23.64
N PRO A 81 3.87 -20.27 -24.11
CA PRO A 81 2.79 -19.30 -23.96
C PRO A 81 2.36 -19.15 -22.48
N PRO A 82 1.80 -17.98 -22.09
CA PRO A 82 1.19 -17.79 -20.79
C PRO A 82 0.14 -18.85 -20.46
N GLY A 83 0.19 -19.43 -19.25
CA GLY A 83 -0.77 -20.46 -18.84
C GLY A 83 -0.54 -21.81 -19.50
N TYR A 84 0.67 -22.08 -20.02
CA TYR A 84 0.99 -23.33 -20.70
C TYR A 84 0.64 -24.53 -19.81
N THR A 85 -0.17 -25.43 -20.36
CA THR A 85 -0.77 -26.54 -19.62
C THR A 85 -0.64 -27.85 -20.40
N ARG A 86 -0.27 -28.91 -19.68
CA ARG A 86 -0.08 -30.27 -20.20
C ARG A 86 -0.38 -31.30 -19.13
N ASP A 87 -0.62 -32.54 -19.56
CA ASP A 87 -0.60 -33.67 -18.64
C ASP A 87 0.77 -33.75 -17.98
N CYS A 88 0.82 -34.10 -16.70
CA CYS A 88 2.04 -34.05 -15.90
C CYS A 88 3.20 -34.82 -16.54
N ASP A 89 2.98 -36.07 -16.96
CA ASP A 89 4.03 -36.88 -17.59
C ASP A 89 4.51 -36.31 -18.92
N ALA A 90 3.57 -35.79 -19.72
CA ALA A 90 3.90 -35.14 -20.99
C ALA A 90 4.75 -33.88 -20.75
N PHE A 91 4.36 -33.03 -19.79
CA PHE A 91 5.12 -31.84 -19.44
C PHE A 91 6.57 -32.18 -19.05
N LEU A 92 6.74 -33.19 -18.19
CA LEU A 92 8.07 -33.60 -17.70
C LEU A 92 8.96 -34.22 -18.79
N GLN A 93 8.37 -34.70 -19.90
CA GLN A 93 9.08 -35.30 -21.04
C GLN A 93 9.34 -34.30 -22.18
N GLU A 94 8.66 -33.16 -22.21
CA GLU A 94 8.78 -32.15 -23.28
C GLU A 94 10.13 -31.39 -23.27
N GLY A 95 10.95 -31.57 -22.23
CA GLY A 95 12.25 -30.93 -22.13
C GLY A 95 12.16 -29.42 -21.89
N VAL A 96 11.09 -28.96 -21.22
CA VAL A 96 10.89 -27.58 -20.81
C VAL A 96 12.04 -27.11 -19.92
N ARG A 97 12.55 -25.90 -20.15
CA ARG A 97 13.67 -25.31 -19.40
C ARG A 97 13.34 -23.88 -18.99
N TYR A 98 14.01 -23.41 -17.95
CA TYR A 98 14.06 -22.00 -17.63
C TYR A 98 15.20 -21.33 -18.39
N GLN A 99 14.92 -20.20 -19.03
CA GLN A 99 15.89 -19.29 -19.63
C GLN A 99 15.96 -18.03 -18.79
N HIS A 100 17.14 -17.76 -18.23
CA HIS A 100 17.39 -16.49 -17.58
C HIS A 100 17.54 -15.39 -18.65
N THR A 101 16.95 -14.22 -18.43
CA THR A 101 16.94 -13.13 -19.42
C THR A 101 17.54 -11.83 -18.90
N ALA A 102 17.70 -11.70 -17.59
CA ALA A 102 18.26 -10.48 -16.99
C ALA A 102 19.69 -10.21 -17.50
N PRO A 103 20.00 -8.95 -17.89
CA PRO A 103 21.29 -8.58 -18.46
C PRO A 103 22.45 -8.59 -17.45
N ALA A 104 22.21 -8.04 -16.26
CA ALA A 104 23.13 -7.90 -15.14
C ALA A 104 22.32 -7.54 -13.89
N GLY A 105 22.91 -7.68 -12.70
CA GLY A 105 22.26 -7.27 -11.44
C GLY A 105 21.00 -8.09 -11.10
N SER A 106 20.89 -9.31 -11.61
CA SER A 106 19.81 -10.21 -11.23
C SER A 106 20.05 -10.78 -9.84
N PRO A 107 19.00 -10.94 -9.02
CA PRO A 107 19.02 -11.81 -7.87
C PRO A 107 19.46 -13.24 -8.22
N ASP A 108 19.98 -13.95 -7.22
CA ASP A 108 20.38 -15.35 -7.24
C ASP A 108 19.18 -16.31 -7.29
N ARG A 109 17.97 -15.76 -7.19
CA ARG A 109 16.71 -16.51 -7.20
C ARG A 109 15.71 -15.92 -8.17
N ASP A 110 14.89 -16.81 -8.71
CA ASP A 110 13.67 -16.48 -9.43
C ASP A 110 12.63 -17.56 -9.13
N TYR A 111 11.35 -17.26 -9.33
CA TYR A 111 10.26 -18.15 -8.98
C TYR A 111 9.39 -18.40 -10.19
N VAL A 112 9.20 -19.68 -10.52
CA VAL A 112 8.26 -20.11 -11.55
C VAL A 112 6.98 -20.58 -10.86
N PRO A 113 5.88 -19.80 -10.90
CA PRO A 113 4.63 -20.22 -10.29
C PRO A 113 3.99 -21.31 -11.14
N MET A 114 3.56 -22.36 -10.47
CA MET A 114 2.99 -23.56 -11.08
C MET A 114 1.71 -23.95 -10.36
N ARG A 115 0.83 -24.66 -11.06
CA ARG A 115 -0.34 -25.31 -10.49
C ARG A 115 -0.45 -26.73 -10.99
N VAL A 116 -0.71 -27.66 -10.08
CA VAL A 116 -1.09 -29.03 -10.40
C VAL A 116 -2.56 -29.23 -10.08
N ASP A 117 -3.30 -29.77 -11.04
CA ASP A 117 -4.71 -30.14 -10.92
C ASP A 117 -4.82 -31.67 -10.99
N ALA A 118 -5.42 -32.31 -9.98
CA ALA A 118 -5.77 -33.73 -10.04
C ALA A 118 -7.01 -33.91 -10.94
N LEU A 119 -6.89 -34.78 -11.95
CA LEU A 119 -8.01 -35.06 -12.85
C LEU A 119 -8.92 -36.12 -12.21
N PRO A 120 -10.24 -35.85 -12.09
CA PRO A 120 -11.15 -36.76 -11.41
C PRO A 120 -11.31 -38.08 -12.17
N ALA A 121 -11.15 -39.20 -11.47
CA ALA A 121 -11.31 -40.55 -12.00
C ALA A 121 -12.78 -40.99 -12.22
N GLY A 122 -13.76 -40.06 -12.14
CA GLY A 122 -15.17 -40.36 -12.37
C GLY A 122 -16.18 -39.81 -11.34
N ALA A 123 -15.78 -38.96 -10.39
CA ALA A 123 -16.71 -38.31 -9.46
C ALA A 123 -16.88 -36.83 -9.79
N ALA A 124 -18.15 -36.38 -9.85
CA ALA A 124 -18.53 -34.98 -10.04
C ALA A 124 -18.23 -34.17 -8.77
N GLY A 125 -16.97 -33.78 -8.59
CA GLY A 125 -16.50 -32.84 -7.58
C GLY A 125 -15.32 -32.03 -8.13
N PRO A 126 -15.02 -30.85 -7.57
CA PRO A 126 -13.82 -30.12 -7.95
C PRO A 126 -12.60 -30.98 -7.59
N GLY A 127 -11.77 -31.30 -8.59
CA GLY A 127 -10.50 -32.00 -8.36
C GLY A 127 -9.61 -31.25 -7.38
N GLU A 128 -8.76 -31.98 -6.64
CA GLU A 128 -7.75 -31.38 -5.77
C GLU A 128 -6.79 -30.52 -6.61
N ARG A 129 -6.39 -29.36 -6.07
CA ARG A 129 -5.55 -28.40 -6.77
C ARG A 129 -4.52 -27.81 -5.82
N GLU A 130 -3.28 -27.72 -6.28
CA GLU A 130 -2.17 -27.18 -5.51
C GLU A 130 -1.39 -26.15 -6.32
N TYR A 131 -1.05 -25.06 -5.65
CA TYR A 131 -0.20 -24.01 -6.17
C TYR A 131 1.17 -24.13 -5.50
N PHE A 132 2.22 -24.02 -6.29
CA PHE A 132 3.58 -24.09 -5.81
C PHE A 132 4.50 -23.24 -6.68
N GLN A 133 5.71 -23.00 -6.20
CA GLN A 133 6.73 -22.29 -6.95
C GLN A 133 7.95 -23.20 -7.14
N VAL A 134 8.44 -23.28 -8.37
CA VAL A 134 9.76 -23.88 -8.63
C VAL A 134 10.79 -22.78 -8.44
N VAL A 135 11.66 -22.96 -7.45
CA VAL A 135 12.74 -22.02 -7.16
C VAL A 135 13.84 -22.22 -8.20
N VAL A 136 14.16 -21.17 -8.94
CA VAL A 136 15.33 -21.14 -9.81
C VAL A 136 16.49 -20.57 -9.00
N ARG A 137 17.67 -21.21 -9.06
CA ARG A 137 18.90 -20.75 -8.40
C ARG A 137 19.93 -20.37 -9.43
N VAL A 138 20.20 -19.08 -9.56
CA VAL A 138 21.16 -18.50 -10.50
C VAL A 138 22.50 -18.31 -9.78
N ARG A 139 23.50 -19.13 -10.11
CA ARG A 139 24.78 -19.17 -9.37
C ARG A 139 25.59 -17.87 -9.45
N GLU A 140 25.50 -17.17 -10.56
CA GLU A 140 26.16 -15.87 -10.77
C GLU A 140 25.26 -14.68 -10.39
N GLY A 141 24.05 -14.95 -9.88
CA GLY A 141 23.16 -13.89 -9.39
C GLY A 141 23.65 -13.33 -8.05
N ALA A 142 23.26 -12.10 -7.76
CA ALA A 142 23.55 -11.46 -6.49
C ALA A 142 22.59 -11.95 -5.40
N GLU A 143 23.05 -12.08 -4.16
CA GLU A 143 22.12 -12.35 -3.05
C GLU A 143 21.12 -11.21 -2.90
N ASN A 144 19.86 -11.55 -2.64
CA ASN A 144 18.82 -10.56 -2.41
C ASN A 144 19.16 -9.66 -1.23
N LYS A 145 19.01 -8.35 -1.39
CA LYS A 145 19.28 -7.36 -0.35
C LYS A 145 17.97 -6.80 0.18
N PRO A 146 17.93 -6.40 1.47
CA PRO A 146 16.73 -5.79 2.00
C PRO A 146 16.51 -4.40 1.36
N PRO A 147 15.25 -4.03 1.09
CA PRO A 147 14.91 -2.69 0.64
C PRO A 147 15.18 -1.67 1.76
N ARG A 148 15.14 -0.40 1.41
CA ARG A 148 15.35 0.69 2.37
C ARG A 148 14.48 1.91 2.08
N PRO A 149 14.19 2.76 3.08
CA PRO A 149 13.60 4.07 2.84
C PRO A 149 14.46 4.87 1.86
N SER A 150 13.81 5.55 0.93
CA SER A 150 14.47 6.39 -0.05
C SER A 150 15.13 7.57 0.66
N SER A 151 16.40 7.79 0.36
CA SER A 151 17.14 8.96 0.87
C SER A 151 16.59 10.29 0.35
N ALA A 152 15.76 10.26 -0.70
CA ALA A 152 15.09 11.44 -1.25
C ALA A 152 13.73 11.76 -0.58
N ALA A 153 13.18 10.83 0.20
CA ALA A 153 11.93 11.04 0.92
C ALA A 153 12.20 11.69 2.28
N LEU A 154 11.30 12.59 2.70
CA LEU A 154 11.44 13.31 3.97
C LEU A 154 11.05 12.46 5.19
N LEU A 155 10.28 11.39 4.99
CA LEU A 155 9.68 10.56 6.04
C LEU A 155 8.78 11.35 7.00
N VAL A 156 8.22 12.46 6.50
CA VAL A 156 7.25 13.29 7.20
C VAL A 156 6.19 13.76 6.22
N MET A 157 4.95 13.90 6.70
CA MET A 157 3.90 14.63 6.00
C MET A 157 3.23 15.63 6.94
N GLU A 158 2.82 16.76 6.38
CA GLU A 158 1.99 17.75 7.09
C GLU A 158 0.54 17.63 6.59
N VAL A 159 -0.40 17.65 7.53
CA VAL A 159 -1.83 17.52 7.24
C VAL A 159 -2.61 18.48 8.11
N ASP A 160 -3.60 19.15 7.53
CA ASP A 160 -4.52 19.97 8.32
C ASP A 160 -5.57 19.10 9.02
N GLN A 161 -5.91 19.41 10.27
CA GLN A 161 -6.94 18.65 10.98
C GLN A 161 -8.26 18.60 10.21
N PHE A 162 -8.98 17.47 10.29
CA PHE A 162 -10.22 17.20 9.53
C PHE A 162 -10.06 17.12 8.01
N VAL A 163 -8.87 17.34 7.44
CA VAL A 163 -8.62 17.24 6.01
C VAL A 163 -7.93 15.92 5.70
N LEU A 164 -8.52 15.14 4.80
CA LEU A 164 -7.88 13.94 4.24
C LEU A 164 -6.75 14.38 3.30
N ALA A 165 -5.53 13.90 3.53
CA ALA A 165 -4.36 14.23 2.70
C ALA A 165 -3.70 12.98 2.12
N ALA A 166 -3.48 12.98 0.81
CA ALA A 166 -2.77 11.91 0.12
C ALA A 166 -1.27 11.91 0.45
N LEU A 167 -0.69 10.73 0.60
CA LEU A 167 0.75 10.55 0.69
C LEU A 167 1.37 10.75 -0.69
N THR A 168 2.53 11.38 -0.74
CA THR A 168 3.29 11.60 -1.98
C THR A 168 4.67 10.93 -1.90
N PRO A 169 5.32 10.65 -3.04
CA PRO A 169 6.68 10.10 -3.06
C PRO A 169 7.72 10.97 -2.34
N GLU A 170 7.48 12.28 -2.23
CA GLU A 170 8.35 13.20 -1.48
C GLU A 170 8.22 12.98 0.03
N ALA A 171 7.03 12.65 0.51
CA ALA A 171 6.80 12.33 1.92
C ALA A 171 7.30 10.92 2.27
N LEU A 172 6.94 9.93 1.46
CA LEU A 172 7.25 8.52 1.70
C LEU A 172 7.64 7.81 0.40
N ALA A 173 8.88 7.35 0.33
CA ALA A 173 9.33 6.46 -0.73
C ALA A 173 10.36 5.45 -0.21
N ALA A 174 10.50 4.35 -0.93
CA ALA A 174 11.47 3.30 -0.71
C ALA A 174 12.20 2.99 -2.00
N GLU A 175 13.41 2.44 -1.85
CA GLU A 175 14.24 2.00 -2.96
C GLU A 175 14.87 0.65 -2.62
N ASP A 176 15.14 -0.09 -3.68
CA ASP A 176 15.81 -1.37 -3.63
C ASP A 176 16.73 -1.49 -4.85
N LEU A 177 17.83 -2.25 -4.71
CA LEU A 177 18.81 -2.35 -5.78
C LEU A 177 18.35 -3.30 -6.89
N GLU A 178 17.61 -4.34 -6.54
CA GLU A 178 17.19 -5.42 -7.42
C GLU A 178 15.72 -5.28 -7.83
N THR A 179 14.89 -4.72 -6.95
CA THR A 179 13.44 -4.64 -7.08
C THR A 179 12.97 -3.27 -7.60
N PRO A 180 12.15 -3.22 -8.67
CA PRO A 180 11.50 -1.98 -9.10
C PRO A 180 10.67 -1.37 -7.98
N ALA A 181 10.85 -0.06 -7.74
CA ALA A 181 10.21 0.65 -6.63
C ALA A 181 8.70 0.40 -6.53
N ASP A 182 7.98 0.42 -7.65
CA ASP A 182 6.52 0.19 -7.72
C ASP A 182 6.05 -1.15 -7.11
N LEU A 183 6.93 -2.14 -6.95
CA LEU A 183 6.63 -3.44 -6.35
C LEU A 183 6.88 -3.50 -4.83
N LEU A 184 7.58 -2.51 -4.28
CA LEU A 184 7.89 -2.46 -2.85
C LEU A 184 6.62 -2.25 -2.04
N LEU A 185 6.49 -3.05 -0.98
CA LEU A 185 5.33 -3.06 -0.10
C LEU A 185 5.70 -2.40 1.23
N PHE A 186 5.00 -1.34 1.59
CA PHE A 186 5.04 -0.80 2.95
C PHE A 186 4.10 -1.61 3.83
N ASN A 187 4.57 -1.95 5.02
CA ASN A 187 3.78 -2.60 6.06
C ASN A 187 3.90 -1.79 7.36
N LEU A 188 2.77 -1.39 7.94
CA LEU A 188 2.73 -0.75 9.24
C LEU A 188 2.91 -1.80 10.33
N THR A 189 4.01 -1.70 11.07
CA THR A 189 4.34 -2.61 12.18
C THR A 189 3.78 -2.09 13.50
N SER A 190 3.69 -0.77 13.68
CA SER A 190 3.08 -0.15 14.86
C SER A 190 2.51 1.24 14.54
N GLY A 191 1.69 1.79 15.44
CA GLY A 191 1.03 3.10 15.26
C GLY A 191 -0.27 3.08 14.46
N GLY A 192 -0.51 2.07 13.61
CA GLY A 192 -1.78 1.89 12.88
C GLY A 192 -2.94 1.26 13.68
N GLY A 193 -2.65 0.75 14.89
CA GLY A 193 -3.64 0.13 15.80
C GLY A 193 -3.96 0.97 17.05
N ALA A 194 -3.42 2.18 17.15
CA ALA A 194 -3.86 3.14 18.14
C ALA A 194 -5.30 3.57 17.82
N ASP A 195 -6.08 4.02 18.81
CA ASP A 195 -7.46 4.46 18.62
C ASP A 195 -7.54 5.42 17.40
N PRO A 196 -8.19 5.01 16.28
CA PRO A 196 -8.27 5.81 15.07
C PRO A 196 -8.86 7.20 15.31
N HIS A 197 -9.69 7.35 16.36
CA HIS A 197 -10.25 8.63 16.76
C HIS A 197 -9.21 9.58 17.36
N GLN A 198 -8.16 9.05 17.97
CA GLN A 198 -7.11 9.82 18.66
C GLN A 198 -5.86 10.03 17.79
N HIS A 199 -5.51 9.05 16.95
CA HIS A 199 -4.25 9.03 16.20
C HIS A 199 -4.43 9.06 14.68
N GLY A 200 -5.66 9.07 14.18
CA GLY A 200 -5.90 8.97 12.74
C GLY A 200 -5.54 7.58 12.19
N TYR A 201 -5.60 7.44 10.88
CA TYR A 201 -5.27 6.19 10.19
C TYR A 201 -5.00 6.42 8.71
N LEU A 202 -4.26 5.50 8.10
CA LEU A 202 -4.09 5.45 6.65
C LEU A 202 -5.26 4.72 6.01
N LEU A 203 -5.64 5.13 4.82
CA LEU A 203 -6.72 4.53 4.03
C LEU A 203 -6.40 4.58 2.53
N SER A 204 -7.14 3.79 1.76
CA SER A 204 -7.15 3.88 0.30
C SER A 204 -8.17 4.93 -0.16
N THR A 205 -7.80 5.81 -1.07
CA THR A 205 -8.73 6.78 -1.68
C THR A 205 -9.78 6.12 -2.56
N ASP A 206 -9.50 4.90 -3.05
CA ASP A 206 -10.44 4.10 -3.86
C ASP A 206 -11.50 3.41 -2.98
N ASP A 207 -11.18 3.11 -1.71
CA ASP A 207 -12.11 2.58 -0.70
C ASP A 207 -11.89 3.25 0.68
N PRO A 208 -12.44 4.47 0.90
CA PRO A 208 -12.20 5.25 2.12
C PRO A 208 -12.84 4.67 3.39
N GLY A 209 -13.56 3.55 3.29
CA GLY A 209 -14.35 3.02 4.40
C GLY A 209 -13.58 2.25 5.46
N ARG A 210 -12.27 2.02 5.27
CA ARG A 210 -11.48 1.10 6.11
C ARG A 210 -10.02 1.57 6.31
N PRO A 211 -9.48 1.42 7.53
CA PRO A 211 -8.05 1.56 7.75
C PRO A 211 -7.24 0.56 6.94
N LEU A 212 -6.06 0.99 6.49
CA LEU A 212 -5.12 0.25 5.69
C LEU A 212 -3.78 0.13 6.44
N THR A 213 -3.23 -1.07 6.50
CA THR A 213 -1.94 -1.35 7.14
C THR A 213 -0.84 -1.71 6.15
N THR A 214 -1.20 -2.03 4.90
CA THR A 214 -0.26 -2.44 3.85
C THR A 214 -0.61 -1.77 2.53
N PHE A 215 0.40 -1.28 1.82
CA PHE A 215 0.22 -0.64 0.51
C PHE A 215 1.53 -0.62 -0.26
N THR A 216 1.45 -0.47 -1.58
CA THR A 216 2.62 -0.46 -2.47
C THR A 216 3.15 0.96 -2.69
N GLN A 217 4.43 1.08 -3.01
CA GLN A 217 5.02 2.35 -3.48
C GLN A 217 4.29 2.92 -4.69
N ARG A 218 3.79 2.04 -5.56
CA ARG A 218 2.98 2.44 -6.71
C ARG A 218 1.70 3.16 -6.29
N GLU A 219 1.01 2.69 -5.26
CA GLU A 219 -0.20 3.33 -4.75
C GLU A 219 0.11 4.70 -4.15
N VAL A 220 1.26 4.87 -3.49
CA VAL A 220 1.73 6.20 -3.05
C VAL A 220 1.99 7.11 -4.27
N ARG A 221 2.68 6.60 -5.29
CA ARG A 221 2.93 7.35 -6.55
C ARG A 221 1.65 7.74 -7.28
N GLU A 222 0.62 6.88 -7.23
CA GLU A 222 -0.70 7.12 -7.82
C GLU A 222 -1.62 7.96 -6.91
N LEU A 223 -1.13 8.44 -5.75
CA LEU A 223 -1.88 9.23 -4.75
C LEU A 223 -3.12 8.50 -4.22
N LYS A 224 -3.04 7.16 -4.16
CA LYS A 224 -4.13 6.29 -3.70
C LYS A 224 -4.14 6.04 -2.22
N ILE A 225 -3.09 6.43 -1.51
CA ILE A 225 -2.96 6.26 -0.08
C ILE A 225 -3.08 7.63 0.56
N ALA A 226 -3.94 7.74 1.57
CA ALA A 226 -4.16 8.99 2.28
C ALA A 226 -4.21 8.76 3.78
N TYR A 227 -3.86 9.81 4.53
CA TYR A 227 -3.99 9.85 5.97
C TYR A 227 -5.24 10.62 6.35
N GLN A 228 -6.10 9.99 7.14
CA GLN A 228 -7.25 10.60 7.79
C GLN A 228 -6.85 11.05 9.20
N PRO A 229 -6.80 12.36 9.48
CA PRO A 229 -6.47 12.87 10.81
C PRO A 229 -7.50 12.47 11.88
N PRO A 230 -7.10 12.50 13.16
CA PRO A 230 -8.00 12.33 14.29
C PRO A 230 -9.20 13.29 14.21
N THR A 231 -10.35 12.86 14.68
CA THR A 231 -11.55 13.71 14.78
C THR A 231 -11.57 14.58 16.03
N VAL A 232 -10.60 14.40 16.92
CA VAL A 232 -10.43 15.25 18.11
C VAL A 232 -9.74 16.54 17.69
N ASP A 233 -10.41 17.66 17.94
CA ASP A 233 -9.90 19.01 17.71
C ASP A 233 -8.71 19.34 18.62
N SER A 234 -7.81 20.20 18.15
CA SER A 234 -6.70 20.72 18.94
C SER A 234 -6.28 22.09 18.44
N ASP A 235 -5.98 22.99 19.38
CA ASP A 235 -5.38 24.29 19.17
C ASP A 235 -3.86 24.23 18.91
N ARG A 236 -3.26 23.03 18.98
CA ARG A 236 -1.81 22.82 18.86
C ARG A 236 -1.49 21.81 17.76
N GLU A 237 -0.29 21.97 17.21
CA GLU A 237 0.31 20.98 16.34
C GLU A 237 0.50 19.65 17.09
N ARG A 238 0.12 18.54 16.44
CA ARG A 238 0.27 17.18 16.97
C ARG A 238 1.12 16.33 16.05
N LEU A 239 2.00 15.53 16.63
CA LEU A 239 2.90 14.64 15.90
C LEU A 239 2.50 13.19 16.19
N PHE A 240 2.25 12.44 15.13
CA PHE A 240 1.96 11.02 15.18
C PHE A 240 3.06 10.24 14.47
N GLN A 241 3.65 9.26 15.17
CA GLN A 241 4.68 8.41 14.59
C GLN A 241 4.06 7.07 14.19
N LEU A 242 4.22 6.73 12.92
CA LEU A 242 3.87 5.43 12.36
C LEU A 242 5.17 4.65 12.15
N GLU A 243 5.26 3.44 12.70
CA GLU A 243 6.40 2.57 12.41
C GLU A 243 6.07 1.66 11.23
N MET A 244 7.01 1.60 10.29
CA MET A 244 6.84 0.88 9.04
C MET A 244 8.08 0.03 8.74
N GLU A 245 7.87 -1.02 7.96
CA GLU A 245 8.91 -1.74 7.26
C GLU A 245 8.57 -1.76 5.76
N VAL A 246 9.58 -1.91 4.90
CA VAL A 246 9.40 -2.14 3.47
C VAL A 246 9.78 -3.58 3.18
N LEU A 247 8.97 -4.27 2.38
CA LEU A 247 9.22 -5.62 1.91
C LEU A 247 9.35 -5.63 0.39
N ASP A 248 10.25 -6.48 -0.10
CA ASP A 248 10.29 -6.86 -1.51
C ASP A 248 9.44 -8.12 -1.79
N PRO A 249 9.13 -8.42 -3.06
CA PRO A 249 8.42 -9.65 -3.44
C PRO A 249 9.15 -10.96 -3.09
N GLU A 250 10.47 -10.90 -2.90
CA GLU A 250 11.34 -12.02 -2.55
C GLU A 250 11.33 -12.34 -1.04
N GLY A 251 10.74 -11.46 -0.23
CA GLY A 251 10.52 -11.63 1.21
C GLY A 251 11.59 -11.01 2.11
N ALA A 252 12.54 -10.23 1.57
CA ALA A 252 13.43 -9.44 2.43
C ALA A 252 12.71 -8.18 2.94
N SER A 253 13.02 -7.81 4.18
CA SER A 253 12.43 -6.66 4.86
C SER A 253 13.50 -5.66 5.28
N SER A 254 13.16 -4.37 5.23
CA SER A 254 13.99 -3.32 5.81
C SER A 254 14.04 -3.41 7.34
N GLU A 255 15.00 -2.73 7.95
CA GLU A 255 14.86 -2.37 9.37
C GLU A 255 13.61 -1.46 9.55
N PRO A 256 12.89 -1.56 10.69
CA PRO A 256 11.78 -0.66 10.97
C PRO A 256 12.22 0.80 10.99
N PHE A 257 11.39 1.68 10.44
CA PHE A 257 11.63 3.12 10.42
C PHE A 257 10.37 3.90 10.77
N ALA A 258 10.57 5.12 11.26
CA ALA A 258 9.51 6.02 11.66
C ALA A 258 9.10 6.93 10.48
N PHE A 259 7.81 7.01 10.23
CA PHE A 259 7.17 8.03 9.40
C PHE A 259 6.33 8.95 10.28
N VAL A 260 6.56 10.26 10.19
CA VAL A 260 5.93 11.24 11.09
C VAL A 260 4.80 11.97 10.36
N VAL A 261 3.62 12.01 10.97
CA VAL A 261 2.50 12.82 10.51
C VAL A 261 2.34 14.02 11.44
N VAL A 262 2.48 15.21 10.88
CA VAL A 262 2.31 16.48 11.59
C VAL A 262 0.92 17.03 11.29
N VAL A 263 0.03 16.97 12.27
CA VAL A 263 -1.33 17.50 12.15
C VAL A 263 -1.35 18.95 12.62
N LYS A 264 -1.63 19.87 11.68
CA LYS A 264 -1.76 21.30 11.95
C LYS A 264 -3.18 21.62 12.45
N PRO A 265 -3.32 22.53 13.42
CA PRO A 265 -4.62 23.03 13.83
C PRO A 265 -5.29 23.77 12.67
N MET A 266 -6.61 23.72 12.59
CA MET A 266 -7.42 24.50 11.65
C MET A 266 -8.45 25.28 12.45
N ASN A 267 -8.68 26.53 12.05
CA ASN A 267 -9.82 27.26 12.59
C ASN A 267 -11.12 26.58 12.16
N THR A 268 -11.87 26.05 13.14
CA THR A 268 -13.18 25.45 12.91
C THR A 268 -14.32 26.22 13.60
N LEU A 269 -13.99 27.26 14.37
CA LEU A 269 -14.95 28.04 15.13
C LEU A 269 -15.07 29.43 14.53
N ALA A 270 -16.30 29.80 14.17
CA ALA A 270 -16.56 31.15 13.71
C ALA A 270 -16.47 32.15 14.88
N PRO A 271 -15.92 33.36 14.67
CA PRO A 271 -15.91 34.39 15.69
C PRO A 271 -17.35 34.74 16.10
N LEU A 272 -17.60 34.76 17.40
CA LEU A 272 -18.88 35.13 17.97
C LEU A 272 -18.88 36.61 18.35
N ALA A 273 -19.81 37.35 17.76
CA ALA A 273 -20.08 38.73 18.13
C ALA A 273 -21.33 38.82 19.01
N THR A 274 -21.15 39.20 20.28
CA THR A 274 -22.22 39.36 21.27
C THR A 274 -22.48 40.83 21.52
N LEU A 275 -23.76 41.24 21.49
CA LEU A 275 -24.19 42.58 21.85
C LEU A 275 -24.89 42.57 23.21
N ASN A 276 -24.24 43.16 24.21
CA ASN A 276 -24.75 43.19 25.58
C ASN A 276 -25.87 44.24 25.72
N ARG A 277 -27.11 43.80 25.52
CA ARG A 277 -28.33 44.63 25.64
C ARG A 277 -28.84 44.81 27.09
N ALA A 278 -28.28 44.08 28.05
CA ALA A 278 -28.81 44.00 29.42
C ALA A 278 -28.56 45.25 30.29
N LEU A 279 -27.62 46.13 29.91
CA LEU A 279 -27.23 47.33 30.66
C LEU A 279 -27.93 48.63 30.17
N GLY A 280 -29.11 48.52 29.56
CA GLY A 280 -29.92 49.67 29.13
C GLY A 280 -29.49 50.29 27.78
N PRO A 281 -30.04 51.46 27.39
CA PRO A 281 -29.90 52.05 26.04
C PRO A 281 -28.51 52.68 25.81
N GLN A 282 -27.44 51.91 25.96
CA GLN A 282 -26.05 52.41 25.94
C GLN A 282 -25.58 52.88 24.55
N LEU A 283 -26.27 52.45 23.49
CA LEU A 283 -26.05 52.89 22.11
C LEU A 283 -27.04 53.99 21.67
N MET A 284 -27.95 54.43 22.55
CA MET A 284 -28.74 55.63 22.31
C MET A 284 -27.90 56.85 22.66
N LEU A 285 -27.67 57.70 21.66
CA LEU A 285 -26.91 58.93 21.78
C LEU A 285 -27.81 60.10 21.44
N PHE A 286 -27.68 61.20 22.19
CA PHE A 286 -28.19 62.49 21.73
C PHE A 286 -27.22 63.11 20.72
N GLU A 287 -27.71 64.05 19.93
CA GLU A 287 -26.89 64.76 18.96
C GLU A 287 -25.66 65.39 19.64
N GLY A 288 -24.48 65.16 19.04
CA GLY A 288 -23.19 65.61 19.57
C GLY A 288 -22.54 64.72 20.62
N GLN A 289 -23.19 63.62 21.05
CA GLN A 289 -22.59 62.65 21.99
C GLN A 289 -21.82 61.54 21.26
N SER A 290 -20.77 61.04 21.91
CA SER A 290 -20.00 59.85 21.49
C SER A 290 -19.83 58.89 22.66
N ARG A 291 -19.85 57.59 22.39
CA ARG A 291 -19.55 56.54 23.38
C ARG A 291 -18.68 55.45 22.76
N PRO A 292 -17.76 54.85 23.55
CA PRO A 292 -17.01 53.70 23.09
C PRO A 292 -17.94 52.49 22.92
N LEU A 293 -17.66 51.66 21.91
CA LEU A 293 -18.35 50.37 21.74
C LEU A 293 -17.85 49.30 22.72
N ALA A 294 -16.66 49.51 23.31
CA ALA A 294 -16.06 48.61 24.29
C ALA A 294 -17.00 48.38 25.48
N GLY A 295 -17.31 47.11 25.76
CA GLY A 295 -18.25 46.67 26.81
C GLY A 295 -19.71 46.51 26.36
N SER A 296 -20.05 46.98 25.16
CA SER A 296 -21.38 46.75 24.54
C SER A 296 -21.35 45.74 23.39
N LEU A 297 -20.24 45.71 22.66
CA LEU A 297 -19.91 44.70 21.66
C LEU A 297 -18.73 43.90 22.20
N GLU A 298 -18.95 42.60 22.40
CA GLU A 298 -17.92 41.64 22.78
C GLU A 298 -17.71 40.70 21.60
N ILE A 299 -16.45 40.52 21.21
CA ILE A 299 -16.04 39.56 20.18
C ILE A 299 -15.24 38.51 20.90
N SER A 300 -15.66 37.27 20.74
CA SER A 300 -14.97 36.11 21.28
C SER A 300 -14.72 35.13 20.15
N ASP A 301 -13.52 34.61 20.12
CA ASP A 301 -13.07 33.58 19.19
C ASP A 301 -12.11 32.72 20.03
N GLU A 302 -12.36 31.41 20.07
CA GLU A 302 -11.65 30.54 21.02
C GLU A 302 -10.23 30.21 20.54
N ASP A 303 -9.96 30.34 19.25
CA ASP A 303 -8.77 29.82 18.59
C ASP A 303 -7.89 30.88 17.91
N ASN A 304 -8.44 32.00 17.41
CA ASN A 304 -7.62 33.06 16.79
C ASN A 304 -8.21 34.48 16.90
N LEU A 305 -8.63 34.89 18.10
CA LEU A 305 -9.15 36.24 18.36
C LEU A 305 -8.28 37.39 17.82
N ASP A 306 -6.96 37.23 17.82
CA ASP A 306 -6.00 38.22 17.32
C ASP A 306 -6.06 38.44 15.79
N GLU A 307 -6.59 37.47 15.03
CA GLU A 307 -6.74 37.56 13.57
C GLU A 307 -8.10 38.15 13.15
N VAL A 308 -9.05 38.25 14.08
CA VAL A 308 -10.40 38.72 13.81
C VAL A 308 -10.39 40.20 13.41
N LYS A 309 -10.98 40.50 12.25
CA LYS A 309 -11.12 41.85 11.72
C LYS A 309 -12.59 42.26 11.70
N VAL A 310 -12.86 43.49 12.14
CA VAL A 310 -14.20 44.06 12.19
C VAL A 310 -14.26 45.25 11.24
N TRP A 311 -15.28 45.30 10.39
CA TRP A 311 -15.55 46.46 9.54
C TRP A 311 -17.04 46.79 9.52
N VAL A 312 -17.34 48.07 9.35
CA VAL A 312 -18.72 48.56 9.25
C VAL A 312 -19.18 48.41 7.80
N VAL A 313 -20.15 47.52 7.55
CA VAL A 313 -20.66 47.27 6.19
C VAL A 313 -21.81 48.24 5.83
N ARG A 314 -22.69 48.58 6.79
CA ARG A 314 -23.86 49.45 6.59
C ARG A 314 -24.47 49.85 7.94
N GLY A 315 -25.23 50.95 8.00
CA GLY A 315 -26.15 51.21 9.13
C GLY A 315 -26.00 52.56 9.84
N LEU A 316 -24.94 53.31 9.61
CA LEU A 316 -24.80 54.67 10.16
C LEU A 316 -25.58 55.67 9.29
N ARG A 317 -26.86 55.88 9.59
CA ARG A 317 -27.68 56.91 8.91
C ARG A 317 -27.34 58.32 9.39
N HIS A 318 -26.99 58.45 10.67
CA HIS A 318 -26.59 59.69 11.32
C HIS A 318 -25.42 59.36 12.27
N GLY A 319 -24.27 60.01 12.06
CA GLY A 319 -23.03 59.78 12.83
C GLY A 319 -21.98 58.91 12.12
N GLU A 320 -20.80 58.78 12.75
CA GLU A 320 -19.65 58.00 12.27
C GLU A 320 -19.07 57.13 13.39
N LEU A 321 -18.53 55.96 13.04
CA LEU A 321 -17.72 55.11 13.93
C LEU A 321 -16.25 55.43 13.69
N LYS A 322 -15.52 55.75 14.77
CA LYS A 322 -14.08 56.06 14.76
C LYS A 322 -13.32 55.07 15.62
#